data_AF-A0A962GJ58-F1
#
_entry.id   AF-A0A962GJ58-F1
#
_cell.length_a   1.000
_cell.length_b   1.000
_cell.length_c   1.000
_cell.angle_alpha   90.00
_cell.angle_beta   90.00
_cell.angle_gamma   90.00
#
_symmetry.space_group_name_H-M   'P 1'
#
loop_
_entity.id
_entity.type
_entity.pdbx_description
1 polymer ?
#
loop_
_entity_poly.entity_id
_entity_poly.type
_entity_poly.pdbx_seq_one_letter_code
_entity_poly.pdbx_strand_id
1 'polypeptide(L)'
;MNPKKLAMLFYGFIAAMVLLAIYLLYFQQQQAKKQATNTANVVSQDEMVASVKHHQEASPRIVNIQSIQDKSVTRMDKTIEVDSLSYLDVYQQLQTARACQMFYRFWQANGLDADITQRVSRPVYQYGQPVYAATEQVPLTSEQNDTLEYWVIKCYQLWQDYGVFDTSKTDGIPLNDVVDAISIKLSTITAKTSKEQTLKKTRQLASQWAVSYQALEQAYEGDDSLEPTAAQALYDELAALQQLDDEVKNQWFAAQRNNQPDEESLRDQHFDLLRQIKAIENRIKEQKMVNHEKLMQAQLDFQGFDQAMNQALRTQDADVFFEVVYALNGKRTFAFHFLGFEHHSTYSRPADKHRITPDQMVFTASGLLQPSTNHGELRYAFHLYLCELGWDCGPLSPIVMNYCLLGPLSSYPDACGRNLSQFYQEHFISPNRWQDVMMFKLLYKELFYE
;
A
#
# COMPACT_ATOMS: atom_id res chain seq x y z
N MET A 1 39.95 0.54 61.12
CA MET A 1 40.38 1.34 59.94
C MET A 1 39.93 2.78 60.16
N ASN A 2 40.77 3.79 59.91
CA ASN A 2 40.41 5.19 60.18
C ASN A 2 39.26 5.64 59.25
N PRO A 3 38.13 6.15 59.76
CA PRO A 3 36.98 6.55 58.94
C PRO A 3 37.33 7.58 57.85
N LYS A 4 38.34 8.43 58.08
CA LYS A 4 38.84 9.36 57.06
C LYS A 4 39.50 8.64 55.88
N LYS A 5 40.21 7.54 56.13
CA LYS A 5 40.82 6.72 55.07
C LYS A 5 39.77 5.97 54.25
N LEU A 6 38.71 5.48 54.89
CA LEU A 6 37.60 4.81 54.19
C LEU A 6 36.85 5.80 53.28
N ALA A 7 36.57 7.01 53.77
CA ALA A 7 35.93 8.05 52.97
C ALA A 7 36.78 8.45 51.75
N MET A 8 38.11 8.63 51.92
CA MET A 8 38.99 8.95 50.79
C MET A 8 39.01 7.86 49.71
N LEU A 9 38.98 6.58 50.10
CA LEU A 9 38.92 5.47 49.14
C LEU A 9 37.59 5.45 48.38
N PHE A 10 36.48 5.74 49.08
CA PHE A 10 35.16 5.78 48.47
C PHE A 10 35.01 6.94 47.47
N TYR A 11 35.47 8.14 47.82
CA TYR A 11 35.47 9.29 46.90
C TYR A 11 36.43 9.09 45.73
N GLY A 12 37.59 8.46 45.96
CA GLY A 12 38.52 8.10 44.89
C GLY A 12 37.90 7.12 43.87
N PHE A 13 37.15 6.13 44.35
CA PHE A 13 36.45 5.18 43.49
C PHE A 13 35.33 5.84 42.67
N ILE A 14 34.52 6.71 43.28
CA ILE A 14 33.46 7.45 42.56
C ILE A 14 34.07 8.37 41.50
N ALA A 15 35.14 9.10 41.83
CA ALA A 15 35.82 9.96 40.85
C ALA A 15 36.39 9.15 39.67
N ALA A 16 36.97 7.98 39.92
CA ALA A 16 37.45 7.09 38.87
C ALA A 16 36.32 6.56 37.98
N MET A 17 35.17 6.19 38.57
CA MET A 17 33.98 5.75 37.83
C MET A 17 33.42 6.85 36.92
N VAL A 18 33.33 8.09 37.43
CA VAL A 18 32.86 9.24 36.64
C VAL A 18 33.83 9.55 35.50
N LEU A 19 35.14 9.52 35.74
CA LEU A 19 36.14 9.72 34.68
C LEU A 19 36.09 8.62 33.62
N LEU A 20 35.86 7.36 34.02
CA LEU A 20 35.68 6.25 33.08
C LEU A 20 34.42 6.42 32.22
N ALA A 21 33.31 6.85 32.82
CA ALA A 21 32.06 7.09 32.10
C ALA A 21 32.19 8.24 31.08
N ILE A 22 32.88 9.34 31.46
CA ILE A 22 33.18 10.45 30.54
C ILE A 22 34.08 9.99 29.40
N TYR A 23 35.10 9.17 29.69
CA TYR A 23 35.99 8.61 28.68
C TYR A 23 35.25 7.70 27.67
N LEU A 24 34.36 6.84 28.16
CA LEU A 24 33.53 5.97 27.30
C LEU A 24 32.56 6.76 26.43
N LEU A 25 31.92 7.82 26.97
CA LEU A 25 31.06 8.72 26.20
C LEU A 25 31.84 9.46 25.11
N TYR A 26 33.05 9.95 25.43
CA TYR A 26 33.92 10.59 24.44
C TYR A 26 34.33 9.62 23.32
N PHE A 27 34.61 8.36 23.66
CA PHE A 27 34.98 7.34 22.69
C PHE A 27 33.81 6.93 21.77
N GLN A 28 32.58 6.83 22.31
CA GLN A 28 31.38 6.61 21.50
C GLN A 28 31.13 7.77 20.51
N GLN A 29 31.35 9.01 20.94
CA GLN A 29 31.16 10.18 20.08
C GLN A 29 32.19 10.23 18.92
N GLN A 30 33.42 9.75 19.16
CA GLN A 30 34.46 9.61 18.13
C GLN A 30 34.12 8.53 17.09
N GLN A 31 33.53 7.40 17.49
CA GLN A 31 33.09 6.37 16.55
C GLN A 31 31.93 6.83 15.66
N ALA A 32 30.96 7.55 16.24
CA ALA A 32 29.86 8.15 15.47
C ALA A 32 30.34 9.17 14.42
N LYS A 33 31.39 9.95 14.72
CA LYS A 33 31.99 10.88 13.76
C LYS A 33 32.78 10.19 12.64
N LYS A 34 33.41 9.04 12.90
CA LYS A 34 34.15 8.29 11.87
C LYS A 34 33.23 7.55 10.89
N GLN A 35 32.00 7.22 11.27
CA GLN A 35 30.99 6.70 10.34
C GLN A 35 30.31 7.78 9.47
N ALA A 36 30.46 9.07 9.80
CA ALA A 36 29.88 10.18 9.05
C ALA A 36 30.76 10.72 7.90
N THR A 37 31.92 10.11 7.66
CA THR A 37 32.82 10.43 6.54
C THR A 37 32.98 9.24 5.59
N ASN A 38 31.87 8.63 5.18
CA ASN A 38 31.80 8.03 3.84
C ASN A 38 31.20 9.10 2.92
N THR A 39 32.10 9.88 2.32
CA THR A 39 31.78 10.81 1.23
C THR A 39 30.97 10.07 0.16
N ALA A 40 29.86 10.66 -0.26
CA ALA A 40 29.13 10.23 -1.45
C ALA A 40 30.12 10.16 -2.63
N ASN A 41 30.32 8.97 -3.18
CA ASN A 41 31.04 8.81 -4.44
C ASN A 41 30.17 9.39 -5.56
N VAL A 42 30.41 10.65 -5.89
CA VAL A 42 29.98 11.24 -7.15
C VAL A 42 30.84 10.59 -8.24
N VAL A 43 30.26 9.60 -8.93
CA VAL A 43 30.87 9.05 -10.14
C VAL A 43 30.72 10.08 -11.25
N SER A 44 31.86 10.50 -11.80
CA SER A 44 31.93 11.31 -13.02
C SER A 44 31.28 10.56 -14.18
N GLN A 45 30.29 11.20 -14.80
CA GLN A 45 29.69 10.77 -16.05
C GLN A 45 30.68 11.01 -17.19
N ASP A 46 31.35 9.97 -17.66
CA ASP A 46 31.97 9.98 -18.98
C ASP A 46 31.13 9.12 -19.94
N GLU A 47 30.63 9.83 -20.96
CA GLU A 47 30.27 9.43 -22.31
C GLU A 47 29.84 7.98 -22.59
N MET A 48 28.54 7.79 -22.82
CA MET A 48 28.06 6.95 -23.92
C MET A 48 26.83 7.59 -24.57
N VAL A 49 27.07 8.43 -25.58
CA VAL A 49 26.03 8.82 -26.54
C VAL A 49 25.89 7.68 -27.56
N ALA A 50 24.97 6.76 -27.30
CA ALA A 50 24.52 5.80 -28.31
C ALA A 50 23.24 6.33 -28.96
N SER A 51 23.34 6.65 -30.25
CA SER A 51 22.23 7.05 -31.13
C SER A 51 21.14 5.96 -31.17
N VAL A 52 19.96 6.25 -30.60
CA VAL A 52 18.77 5.40 -30.73
C VAL A 52 18.17 5.57 -32.13
N LYS A 53 18.11 4.48 -32.89
CA LYS A 53 17.35 4.40 -34.15
C LYS A 53 15.85 4.44 -33.83
N HIS A 54 15.14 5.41 -34.41
CA HIS A 54 13.67 5.44 -34.44
C HIS A 54 13.12 4.08 -34.89
N HIS A 55 12.41 3.39 -34.00
CA HIS A 55 11.58 2.25 -34.37
C HIS A 55 10.37 2.75 -35.15
N GLN A 56 10.11 2.11 -36.29
CA GLN A 56 8.96 2.35 -37.16
C GLN A 56 7.65 2.29 -36.37
N GLU A 57 6.80 3.29 -36.61
CA GLU A 57 5.45 3.42 -36.09
C GLU A 57 4.61 2.18 -36.40
N ALA A 58 4.51 1.26 -35.44
CA ALA A 58 3.40 0.33 -35.39
C ALA A 58 2.15 1.12 -34.99
N SER A 59 1.06 0.99 -35.75
CA SER A 59 -0.22 1.61 -35.39
C SER A 59 -0.62 1.20 -33.96
N PRO A 60 -1.13 2.13 -33.14
CA PRO A 60 -1.47 1.85 -31.76
C PRO A 60 -2.52 0.73 -31.69
N ARG A 61 -2.16 -0.40 -31.08
CA ARG A 61 -3.06 -1.54 -30.85
C ARG A 61 -4.00 -1.16 -29.71
N ILE A 62 -5.27 -0.88 -30.03
CA ILE A 62 -6.32 -0.65 -29.04
C ILE A 62 -6.65 -1.97 -28.34
N VAL A 63 -6.79 -1.93 -27.00
CA VAL A 63 -7.19 -3.09 -26.19
C VAL A 63 -8.47 -2.74 -25.44
N ASN A 64 -9.58 -3.34 -25.86
CA ASN A 64 -10.87 -3.29 -25.19
C ASN A 64 -11.55 -4.68 -25.21
N ILE A 65 -12.68 -4.81 -24.50
CA ILE A 65 -13.36 -6.11 -24.37
C ILE A 65 -13.83 -6.64 -25.74
N GLN A 66 -14.36 -5.79 -26.62
CA GLN A 66 -14.79 -6.20 -27.96
C GLN A 66 -13.63 -6.78 -28.79
N SER A 67 -12.47 -6.11 -28.82
CA SER A 67 -11.27 -6.55 -29.54
C SER A 67 -10.72 -7.90 -29.04
N ILE A 68 -11.09 -8.29 -27.82
CA ILE A 68 -10.70 -9.54 -27.17
C ILE A 68 -11.75 -10.62 -27.41
N GLN A 69 -13.05 -10.27 -27.34
CA GLN A 69 -14.16 -11.16 -27.66
C GLN A 69 -14.07 -11.66 -29.10
N ASP A 70 -13.69 -10.79 -30.05
CA ASP A 70 -13.49 -11.15 -31.46
C ASP A 70 -12.32 -12.14 -31.67
N LYS A 71 -11.34 -12.18 -30.74
CA LYS A 71 -10.22 -13.13 -30.76
C LYS A 71 -10.52 -14.41 -29.98
N SER A 72 -11.42 -14.36 -29.00
CA SER A 72 -11.73 -15.48 -28.10
C SER A 72 -12.87 -16.39 -28.58
N VAL A 73 -13.47 -16.12 -29.75
CA VAL A 73 -14.47 -17.00 -30.42
C VAL A 73 -13.95 -18.43 -30.68
N THR A 74 -12.64 -18.72 -30.53
CA THR A 74 -12.10 -20.08 -30.69
C THR A 74 -11.71 -20.79 -29.37
N ARG A 75 -11.97 -20.25 -28.17
CA ARG A 75 -11.64 -20.99 -26.93
C ARG A 75 -12.38 -20.50 -25.68
N MET A 76 -13.52 -21.10 -25.37
CA MET A 76 -13.81 -21.81 -24.10
C MET A 76 -15.31 -22.16 -23.99
N ASP A 77 -15.76 -23.13 -24.79
CA ASP A 77 -16.86 -24.02 -24.38
C ASP A 77 -16.33 -25.03 -23.35
N LYS A 78 -15.95 -24.50 -22.18
CA LYS A 78 -15.91 -25.28 -20.96
C LYS A 78 -16.77 -24.54 -19.97
N THR A 79 -18.04 -24.91 -19.93
CA THR A 79 -18.79 -24.95 -18.68
C THR A 79 -17.91 -25.66 -17.66
N ILE A 80 -17.11 -24.90 -16.92
CA ILE A 80 -16.54 -25.35 -15.67
C ILE A 80 -17.77 -25.67 -14.85
N GLU A 81 -18.01 -26.95 -14.54
CA GLU A 81 -18.98 -27.30 -13.51
C GLU A 81 -18.61 -26.49 -12.27
N VAL A 82 -19.44 -25.48 -11.96
CA VAL A 82 -19.26 -24.53 -10.84
C VAL A 82 -19.32 -25.25 -9.48
N ASP A 83 -19.51 -26.57 -9.49
CA ASP A 83 -19.75 -27.43 -8.33
C ASP A 83 -18.50 -27.94 -7.59
N SER A 84 -17.28 -27.47 -7.86
CA SER A 84 -16.14 -27.91 -7.03
C SER A 84 -14.93 -26.98 -6.87
N LEU A 85 -15.07 -25.65 -6.97
CA LEU A 85 -13.93 -24.79 -6.60
C LEU A 85 -13.56 -24.98 -5.13
N SER A 86 -12.28 -25.21 -4.87
CA SER A 86 -11.76 -25.33 -3.50
C SER A 86 -11.72 -23.96 -2.81
N TYR A 87 -11.49 -23.94 -1.50
CA TYR A 87 -11.34 -22.68 -0.78
C TYR A 87 -10.11 -21.92 -1.29
N LEU A 88 -9.03 -22.64 -1.61
CA LEU A 88 -7.81 -22.04 -2.15
C LEU A 88 -8.04 -21.44 -3.55
N ASP A 89 -8.80 -22.11 -4.42
CA ASP A 89 -9.09 -21.60 -5.77
C ASP A 89 -9.84 -20.26 -5.72
N VAL A 90 -10.91 -20.19 -4.91
CA VAL A 90 -11.70 -18.96 -4.76
C VAL A 90 -10.89 -17.87 -4.05
N TYR A 91 -9.98 -18.25 -3.15
CA TYR A 91 -9.04 -17.30 -2.56
C TYR A 91 -8.05 -16.74 -3.58
N GLN A 92 -7.51 -17.54 -4.49
CA GLN A 92 -6.65 -17.05 -5.56
C GLN A 92 -7.40 -16.12 -6.51
N GLN A 93 -8.67 -16.43 -6.82
CA GLN A 93 -9.56 -15.52 -7.56
C GLN A 93 -9.76 -14.19 -6.82
N LEU A 94 -9.86 -14.20 -5.47
CA LEU A 94 -9.92 -12.97 -4.68
C LEU A 94 -8.65 -12.12 -4.85
N GLN A 95 -7.47 -12.73 -4.87
CA GLN A 95 -6.22 -12.01 -5.11
C GLN A 95 -6.14 -11.42 -6.50
N THR A 96 -6.54 -12.19 -7.52
CA THR A 96 -6.66 -11.69 -8.89
C THR A 96 -7.65 -10.53 -8.98
N ALA A 97 -8.82 -10.64 -8.35
CA ALA A 97 -9.83 -9.58 -8.34
C ALA A 97 -9.35 -8.30 -7.66
N ARG A 98 -8.57 -8.41 -6.56
CA ARG A 98 -7.90 -7.26 -5.94
C ARG A 98 -6.96 -6.58 -6.93
N ALA A 99 -6.19 -7.34 -7.71
CA ALA A 99 -5.31 -6.78 -8.74
C ALA A 99 -6.09 -6.14 -9.89
N CYS A 100 -7.32 -6.61 -10.13
CA CYS A 100 -8.21 -6.13 -11.17
C CYS A 100 -8.98 -4.84 -10.83
N GLN A 101 -8.89 -4.32 -9.60
CA GLN A 101 -9.74 -3.20 -9.15
C GLN A 101 -9.72 -1.97 -10.05
N MET A 102 -8.60 -1.67 -10.71
CA MET A 102 -8.56 -0.53 -11.60
C MET A 102 -9.30 -0.74 -12.93
N PHE A 103 -9.30 -1.97 -13.46
CA PHE A 103 -10.05 -2.31 -14.66
C PHE A 103 -11.54 -2.18 -14.34
N TYR A 104 -11.95 -2.71 -13.20
CA TYR A 104 -13.30 -2.61 -12.66
C TYR A 104 -13.76 -1.16 -12.54
N ARG A 105 -12.99 -0.31 -11.84
CA ARG A 105 -13.32 1.12 -11.72
C ARG A 105 -13.33 1.85 -13.06
N PHE A 106 -12.42 1.50 -13.96
CA PHE A 106 -12.38 2.10 -15.29
C PHE A 106 -13.62 1.75 -16.11
N TRP A 107 -14.02 0.47 -16.12
CA TRP A 107 -15.24 0.01 -16.78
C TRP A 107 -16.50 0.58 -16.15
N GLN A 108 -16.55 0.74 -14.82
CA GLN A 108 -17.66 1.40 -14.13
C GLN A 108 -17.83 2.86 -14.60
N ALA A 109 -16.72 3.57 -14.78
CA ALA A 109 -16.77 4.98 -15.15
C ALA A 109 -16.95 5.22 -16.66
N ASN A 110 -16.45 4.33 -17.52
CA ASN A 110 -16.34 4.59 -18.96
C ASN A 110 -17.06 3.55 -19.85
N GLY A 111 -17.63 2.50 -19.26
CA GLY A 111 -18.19 1.37 -19.99
C GLY A 111 -17.16 0.29 -20.36
N LEU A 112 -17.66 -0.88 -20.78
CA LEU A 112 -16.84 -2.06 -21.09
C LEU A 112 -16.03 -1.92 -22.40
N ASP A 113 -16.52 -1.10 -23.34
CA ASP A 113 -15.89 -0.90 -24.65
C ASP A 113 -14.75 0.14 -24.61
N ALA A 114 -14.55 0.79 -23.47
CA ALA A 114 -13.53 1.80 -23.28
C ALA A 114 -12.13 1.23 -23.54
N ASP A 115 -11.30 2.02 -24.23
CA ASP A 115 -9.91 1.67 -24.54
C ASP A 115 -9.05 1.68 -23.27
N ILE A 116 -8.66 0.50 -22.82
CA ILE A 116 -7.93 0.31 -21.56
C ILE A 116 -6.47 0.74 -21.71
N THR A 117 -5.94 0.86 -22.94
CA THR A 117 -4.56 1.34 -23.15
C THR A 117 -4.34 2.74 -22.59
N GLN A 118 -5.41 3.56 -22.50
CA GLN A 118 -5.40 4.89 -21.89
C GLN A 118 -5.14 4.89 -20.38
N ARG A 119 -5.19 3.71 -19.74
CA ARG A 119 -4.92 3.53 -18.31
C ARG A 119 -3.53 3.02 -18.01
N VAL A 120 -2.77 2.63 -19.03
CA VAL A 120 -1.37 2.28 -18.84
C VAL A 120 -0.61 3.55 -18.47
N SER A 121 0.02 3.52 -17.29
CA SER A 121 0.84 4.62 -16.80
C SER A 121 1.94 4.92 -17.81
N ARG A 122 2.31 6.20 -17.94
CA ARG A 122 3.40 6.57 -18.84
C ARG A 122 4.69 5.86 -18.45
N PRO A 123 5.44 5.34 -19.43
CA PRO A 123 6.69 4.67 -19.13
C PRO A 123 7.71 5.66 -18.58
N VAL A 124 8.39 5.27 -17.50
CA VAL A 124 9.66 5.89 -17.12
C VAL A 124 10.77 5.08 -17.74
N TYR A 125 11.46 5.70 -18.68
CA TYR A 125 12.68 5.13 -19.20
C TYR A 125 13.86 5.63 -18.37
N GLN A 126 14.57 4.72 -17.73
CA GLN A 126 15.84 5.04 -17.09
C GLN A 126 16.95 4.98 -18.15
N TYR A 127 17.65 6.10 -18.35
CA TYR A 127 18.86 6.25 -19.18
C TYR A 127 18.71 6.05 -20.70
N GLY A 128 19.16 7.04 -21.50
CA GLY A 128 19.43 6.89 -22.94
C GLY A 128 18.22 6.72 -23.88
N GLN A 129 17.00 6.86 -23.39
CA GLN A 129 15.76 6.66 -24.16
C GLN A 129 15.08 7.99 -24.51
N PRO A 130 14.22 8.02 -25.55
CA PRO A 130 13.59 9.25 -26.03
C PRO A 130 12.77 9.94 -24.94
N VAL A 131 12.97 11.24 -24.80
CA VAL A 131 12.19 12.11 -23.92
C VAL A 131 10.90 12.47 -24.66
N TYR A 132 9.79 11.82 -24.28
CA TYR A 132 8.46 12.15 -24.81
C TYR A 132 7.92 13.42 -24.16
N ALA A 133 7.18 14.22 -24.90
CA ALA A 133 6.52 15.39 -24.34
C ALA A 133 5.47 14.98 -23.29
N ALA A 134 5.20 15.85 -22.32
CA ALA A 134 4.21 15.61 -21.26
C ALA A 134 2.76 15.51 -21.77
N THR A 135 2.49 15.63 -23.07
CA THR A 135 1.17 15.43 -23.69
C THR A 135 1.16 14.30 -24.71
N GLU A 136 2.32 13.72 -25.01
CA GLU A 136 2.46 12.70 -26.04
C GLU A 136 2.02 11.33 -25.52
N GLN A 137 1.29 10.60 -26.36
CA GLN A 137 0.90 9.22 -26.06
C GLN A 137 2.05 8.30 -26.46
N VAL A 138 2.67 7.67 -25.47
CA VAL A 138 3.78 6.74 -25.71
C VAL A 138 3.18 5.40 -26.18
N PRO A 139 3.57 4.88 -27.36
CA PRO A 139 3.08 3.60 -27.82
C PRO A 139 3.55 2.48 -26.87
N LEU A 140 2.65 1.55 -26.57
CA LEU A 140 2.95 0.39 -25.74
C LEU A 140 3.86 -0.58 -26.49
N THR A 141 4.81 -1.20 -25.79
CA THR A 141 5.60 -2.30 -26.35
C THR A 141 4.73 -3.52 -26.64
N SER A 142 5.24 -4.50 -27.39
CA SER A 142 4.50 -5.75 -27.63
C SER A 142 4.20 -6.47 -26.31
N GLU A 143 5.18 -6.51 -25.41
CA GLU A 143 5.10 -7.17 -24.11
C GLU A 143 4.10 -6.49 -23.18
N GLN A 144 4.02 -5.15 -23.23
CA GLN A 144 2.98 -4.39 -22.52
C GLN A 144 1.59 -4.71 -23.06
N ASN A 145 1.42 -4.75 -24.38
CA ASN A 145 0.14 -5.11 -24.99
C ASN A 145 -0.29 -6.54 -24.63
N ASP A 146 0.63 -7.50 -24.68
CA ASP A 146 0.32 -8.89 -24.36
C ASP A 146 0.00 -9.08 -22.86
N THR A 147 0.72 -8.38 -21.98
CA THR A 147 0.42 -8.37 -20.54
C THR A 147 -0.94 -7.72 -20.27
N LEU A 148 -1.23 -6.60 -20.93
CA LEU A 148 -2.51 -5.89 -20.80
C LEU A 148 -3.66 -6.79 -21.26
N GLU A 149 -3.56 -7.39 -22.45
CA GLU A 149 -4.58 -8.30 -22.98
C GLU A 149 -4.84 -9.49 -22.05
N TYR A 150 -3.79 -10.12 -21.52
CA TYR A 150 -3.92 -11.20 -20.54
C TYR A 150 -4.74 -10.76 -19.31
N TRP A 151 -4.39 -9.61 -18.73
CA TRP A 151 -5.06 -9.12 -17.53
C TRP A 151 -6.49 -8.66 -17.80
N VAL A 152 -6.76 -8.04 -18.95
CA VAL A 152 -8.11 -7.67 -19.35
C VAL A 152 -9.00 -8.91 -19.47
N ILE A 153 -8.52 -9.98 -20.11
CA ILE A 153 -9.24 -11.26 -20.19
C ILE A 153 -9.53 -11.81 -18.78
N LYS A 154 -8.51 -11.87 -17.93
CA LYS A 154 -8.64 -12.42 -16.56
C LYS A 154 -9.60 -11.61 -15.70
N CYS A 155 -9.51 -10.30 -15.74
CA CYS A 155 -10.37 -9.41 -14.97
C CYS A 155 -11.82 -9.47 -15.49
N TYR A 156 -12.01 -9.50 -16.81
CA TYR A 156 -13.32 -9.61 -17.41
C TYR A 156 -14.00 -10.94 -17.09
N GLN A 157 -13.25 -12.06 -17.07
CA GLN A 157 -13.79 -13.35 -16.67
C GLN A 157 -14.31 -13.32 -15.22
N LEU A 158 -13.52 -12.81 -14.27
CA LEU A 158 -13.97 -12.68 -12.87
C LEU A 158 -15.17 -11.75 -12.72
N TRP A 159 -15.23 -10.71 -13.54
CA TRP A 159 -16.35 -9.79 -13.60
C TRP A 159 -17.62 -10.47 -14.09
N GLN A 160 -17.53 -11.38 -15.06
CA GLN A 160 -18.67 -12.20 -15.51
C GLN A 160 -19.08 -13.25 -14.47
N ASP A 161 -18.10 -13.91 -13.84
CA ASP A 161 -18.33 -15.00 -12.89
C ASP A 161 -19.00 -14.53 -11.59
N TYR A 162 -18.69 -13.32 -11.14
CA TYR A 162 -19.13 -12.78 -9.84
C TYR A 162 -19.96 -11.49 -9.91
N GLY A 163 -20.03 -10.86 -11.09
CA GLY A 163 -20.85 -9.68 -11.31
C GLY A 163 -22.34 -10.02 -11.28
N VAL A 164 -23.11 -9.22 -10.55
CA VAL A 164 -24.57 -9.23 -10.55
C VAL A 164 -25.01 -8.10 -11.47
N PHE A 165 -25.49 -8.48 -12.65
CA PHE A 165 -25.89 -7.53 -13.68
C PHE A 165 -27.36 -7.16 -13.55
N ASP A 166 -27.67 -5.90 -13.84
CA ASP A 166 -29.05 -5.48 -14.08
C ASP A 166 -29.53 -6.11 -15.39
N THR A 167 -30.38 -7.14 -15.29
CA THR A 167 -30.94 -7.86 -16.45
C THR A 167 -31.70 -6.95 -17.43
N SER A 168 -32.07 -5.73 -17.03
CA SER A 168 -32.70 -4.75 -17.91
C SER A 168 -31.70 -3.96 -18.77
N LYS A 169 -30.39 -4.07 -18.51
CA LYS A 169 -29.32 -3.41 -19.26
C LYS A 169 -28.45 -4.45 -19.96
N THR A 170 -28.42 -4.42 -21.29
CA THR A 170 -27.65 -5.38 -22.11
C THR A 170 -26.14 -5.27 -21.92
N ASP A 171 -25.65 -4.09 -21.52
CA ASP A 171 -24.22 -3.79 -21.32
C ASP A 171 -23.93 -3.36 -19.87
N GLY A 172 -24.60 -4.02 -18.92
CA GLY A 172 -24.65 -3.59 -17.53
C GLY A 172 -23.29 -3.55 -16.83
N ILE A 173 -23.05 -2.45 -16.11
CA ILE A 173 -22.09 -2.42 -15.00
C ILE A 173 -22.70 -3.27 -13.85
N PRO A 174 -21.92 -4.14 -13.19
CA PRO A 174 -22.40 -4.94 -12.08
C PRO A 174 -22.85 -4.03 -10.95
N LEU A 175 -23.96 -4.42 -10.33
CA LEU A 175 -24.56 -3.71 -9.20
C LEU A 175 -23.76 -3.91 -7.91
N ASN A 176 -22.92 -4.95 -7.86
CA ASN A 176 -22.08 -5.32 -6.73
C ASN A 176 -20.59 -5.12 -7.04
N ASP A 177 -19.79 -4.97 -5.99
CA ASP A 177 -18.34 -5.04 -6.09
C ASP A 177 -17.88 -6.51 -6.22
N VAL A 178 -17.08 -6.79 -7.24
CA VAL A 178 -16.58 -8.15 -7.56
C VAL A 178 -15.71 -8.71 -6.44
N VAL A 179 -14.87 -7.89 -5.80
CA VAL A 179 -14.00 -8.33 -4.69
C VAL A 179 -14.85 -8.73 -3.49
N ASP A 180 -15.89 -7.95 -3.18
CA ASP A 180 -16.82 -8.26 -2.08
C ASP A 180 -17.61 -9.53 -2.37
N ALA A 181 -18.09 -9.71 -3.60
CA ALA A 181 -18.81 -10.92 -4.02
C ALA A 181 -17.98 -12.20 -3.85
N ILE A 182 -16.71 -12.17 -4.27
CA ILE A 182 -15.78 -13.29 -4.07
C ILE A 182 -15.53 -13.52 -2.57
N SER A 183 -15.36 -12.45 -1.79
CA SER A 183 -15.14 -12.56 -0.34
C SER A 183 -16.34 -13.22 0.36
N ILE A 184 -17.57 -12.88 -0.02
CA ILE A 184 -18.81 -13.51 0.46
C ILE A 184 -18.84 -14.99 0.07
N LYS A 185 -18.58 -15.32 -1.20
CA LYS A 185 -18.50 -16.72 -1.67
C LYS A 185 -17.50 -17.51 -0.83
N LEU A 186 -16.31 -16.97 -0.60
CA LEU A 186 -15.25 -17.62 0.17
C LEU A 186 -15.65 -17.89 1.63
N SER A 187 -16.53 -17.06 2.22
CA SER A 187 -17.08 -17.29 3.57
C SER A 187 -17.97 -18.54 3.65
N THR A 188 -18.66 -18.87 2.55
CA THR A 188 -19.57 -20.03 2.43
C THR A 188 -18.87 -21.34 2.09
N ILE A 189 -17.64 -21.29 1.57
CA ILE A 189 -16.90 -22.50 1.18
C ILE A 189 -16.27 -23.16 2.41
N THR A 190 -16.37 -24.49 2.47
CA THR A 190 -15.70 -25.31 3.47
C THR A 190 -14.23 -25.50 3.11
N ALA A 191 -13.33 -25.07 3.99
CA ALA A 191 -11.91 -25.35 3.88
C ALA A 191 -11.63 -26.83 4.21
N LYS A 192 -11.06 -27.57 3.27
CA LYS A 192 -10.88 -29.03 3.36
C LYS A 192 -9.47 -29.41 3.79
N THR A 193 -8.46 -28.72 3.27
CA THR A 193 -7.04 -29.00 3.56
C THR A 193 -6.53 -28.19 4.76
N SER A 194 -5.43 -28.62 5.37
CA SER A 194 -4.76 -27.87 6.45
C SER A 194 -4.38 -26.46 6.01
N LYS A 195 -3.86 -26.29 4.79
CA LYS A 195 -3.55 -24.97 4.20
C LYS A 195 -4.79 -24.08 4.14
N GLU A 196 -5.89 -24.59 3.58
CA GLU A 196 -7.14 -23.83 3.47
C GLU A 196 -7.72 -23.48 4.84
N GLN A 197 -7.64 -24.38 5.82
CA GLN A 197 -8.13 -24.15 7.18
C GLN A 197 -7.32 -23.06 7.88
N THR A 198 -5.98 -23.11 7.76
CA THR A 198 -5.08 -22.07 8.27
C THR A 198 -5.40 -20.73 7.60
N LEU A 199 -5.51 -20.70 6.27
CA LEU A 199 -5.83 -19.48 5.54
C LEU A 199 -7.21 -18.91 5.91
N LYS A 200 -8.23 -19.77 6.06
CA LYS A 200 -9.56 -19.35 6.54
C LYS A 200 -9.50 -18.75 7.94
N LYS A 201 -8.78 -19.40 8.86
CA LYS A 201 -8.56 -18.89 10.21
C LYS A 201 -7.83 -17.54 10.20
N THR A 202 -6.78 -17.40 9.38
CA THR A 202 -6.03 -16.14 9.24
C THR A 202 -6.91 -15.02 8.68
N ARG A 203 -7.79 -15.28 7.71
CA ARG A 203 -8.72 -14.26 7.20
C ARG A 203 -9.76 -13.83 8.24
N GLN A 204 -10.24 -14.76 9.06
CA GLN A 204 -11.10 -14.43 10.20
C GLN A 204 -10.35 -13.58 11.22
N LEU A 205 -9.12 -13.97 11.55
CA LEU A 205 -8.24 -13.22 12.44
C LEU A 205 -7.97 -11.80 11.93
N ALA A 206 -7.64 -11.64 10.64
CA ALA A 206 -7.44 -10.35 10.00
C ALA A 206 -8.69 -9.43 10.10
N SER A 207 -9.88 -10.03 10.00
CA SER A 207 -11.14 -9.29 10.17
C SER A 207 -11.36 -8.86 11.62
N GLN A 208 -11.08 -9.74 12.58
CA GLN A 208 -11.16 -9.43 14.02
C GLN A 208 -10.13 -8.37 14.43
N TRP A 209 -8.91 -8.47 13.90
CA TRP A 209 -7.85 -7.48 14.08
C TRP A 209 -8.27 -6.10 13.54
N ALA A 210 -8.89 -6.04 12.37
CA ALA A 210 -9.34 -4.77 11.81
C ALA A 210 -10.45 -4.12 12.68
N VAL A 211 -11.38 -4.92 13.18
CA VAL A 211 -12.45 -4.46 14.10
C VAL A 211 -11.85 -3.99 15.43
N SER A 212 -10.90 -4.72 16.02
CA SER A 212 -10.27 -4.32 17.28
C SER A 212 -9.39 -3.08 17.12
N TYR A 213 -8.70 -2.92 16.00
CA TYR A 213 -7.95 -1.70 15.68
C TYR A 213 -8.88 -0.50 15.55
N GLN A 214 -10.01 -0.63 14.86
CA GLN A 214 -11.02 0.43 14.77
C GLN A 214 -11.61 0.78 16.14
N ALA A 215 -11.89 -0.22 16.99
CA ALA A 215 -12.35 0.01 18.35
C ALA A 215 -11.31 0.75 19.20
N LEU A 216 -10.01 0.45 19.01
CA LEU A 216 -8.91 1.15 19.65
C LEU A 216 -8.81 2.61 19.17
N GLU A 217 -8.96 2.86 17.86
CA GLU A 217 -9.01 4.21 17.30
C GLU A 217 -10.15 5.02 17.92
N GLN A 218 -11.36 4.46 17.96
CA GLN A 218 -12.53 5.10 18.55
C GLN A 218 -12.34 5.38 20.05
N ALA A 219 -11.71 4.46 20.79
CA ALA A 219 -11.43 4.67 22.21
C ALA A 219 -10.41 5.81 22.45
N TYR A 220 -9.48 6.02 21.52
CA TYR A 220 -8.56 7.16 21.54
C TYR A 220 -9.22 8.49 21.15
N GLU A 221 -10.21 8.46 20.27
CA GLU A 221 -11.01 9.63 19.93
C GLU A 221 -11.87 10.10 21.11
N GLY A 222 -12.36 9.16 21.93
CA GLY A 222 -13.16 9.44 23.12
C GLY A 222 -14.66 9.52 22.86
N ASP A 223 -15.44 9.52 23.93
CA ASP A 223 -16.89 9.69 23.88
C ASP A 223 -17.24 11.19 23.89
N ASP A 224 -18.42 11.55 23.38
CA ASP A 224 -18.94 12.92 23.52
C ASP A 224 -19.20 13.25 24.99
N SER A 225 -18.63 14.35 25.49
CA SER A 225 -18.94 14.86 26.83
C SER A 225 -20.21 15.69 26.87
N LEU A 226 -20.60 16.24 25.72
CA LEU A 226 -21.85 16.97 25.58
C LEU A 226 -23.04 16.01 25.56
N GLU A 227 -24.18 16.51 26.00
CA GLU A 227 -25.45 15.82 25.82
C GLU A 227 -25.69 15.51 24.33
N PRO A 228 -26.31 14.36 23.97
CA PRO A 228 -26.43 13.92 22.59
C PRO A 228 -27.03 14.97 21.63
N THR A 229 -27.99 15.76 22.11
CA THR A 229 -28.60 16.84 21.32
C THR A 229 -27.65 18.00 21.03
N ALA A 230 -26.78 18.35 21.98
CA ALA A 230 -25.78 19.41 21.82
C ALA A 230 -24.60 18.94 20.96
N ALA A 231 -24.18 17.68 21.12
CA ALA A 231 -23.19 17.06 20.24
C ALA A 231 -23.72 17.00 18.79
N GLN A 232 -24.96 16.53 18.60
CA GLN A 232 -25.58 16.47 17.28
C GLN A 232 -25.68 17.84 16.61
N ALA A 233 -26.02 18.89 17.37
CA ALA A 233 -26.07 20.25 16.83
C ALA A 233 -24.72 20.72 16.26
N LEU A 234 -23.60 20.35 16.88
CA LEU A 234 -22.25 20.64 16.35
C LEU A 234 -21.96 19.86 15.07
N TYR A 235 -22.38 18.59 15.00
CA TYR A 235 -22.22 17.76 13.81
C TYR A 235 -23.07 18.27 12.64
N ASP A 236 -24.31 18.70 12.91
CA ASP A 236 -25.20 19.29 11.92
C ASP A 236 -24.66 20.64 11.43
N GLU A 237 -24.13 21.48 12.33
CA GLU A 237 -23.46 22.74 11.99
C GLU A 237 -22.22 22.50 11.11
N LEU A 238 -21.39 21.52 11.45
CA LEU A 238 -20.23 21.13 10.65
C LEU A 238 -20.65 20.66 9.25
N ALA A 239 -21.65 19.78 9.16
CA ALA A 239 -22.14 19.25 7.89
C ALA A 239 -22.72 20.37 6.99
N ALA A 240 -23.46 21.31 7.58
CA ALA A 240 -23.99 22.47 6.86
C ALA A 240 -22.88 23.38 6.33
N LEU A 241 -21.83 23.63 7.14
CA LEU A 241 -20.67 24.42 6.72
C LEU A 241 -19.88 23.73 5.61
N GLN A 242 -19.68 22.41 5.68
CA GLN A 242 -18.99 21.64 4.65
C GLN A 242 -19.77 21.63 3.32
N GLN A 243 -21.09 21.48 3.38
CA GLN A 243 -21.93 21.58 2.19
C GLN A 243 -21.81 22.97 1.54
N LEU A 244 -21.85 24.03 2.36
CA LEU A 244 -21.70 25.40 1.87
C LEU A 244 -20.30 25.64 1.28
N ASP A 245 -19.25 25.08 1.89
CA ASP A 245 -17.88 25.15 1.37
C ASP A 245 -17.76 24.52 -0.01
N ASP A 246 -18.34 23.32 -0.20
CA ASP A 246 -18.36 22.63 -1.50
C ASP A 246 -19.11 23.45 -2.56
N GLU A 247 -20.25 24.06 -2.20
CA GLU A 247 -21.01 24.94 -3.10
C GLU A 247 -20.20 26.17 -3.52
N VAL A 248 -19.59 26.88 -2.56
CA VAL A 248 -18.77 28.07 -2.82
C VAL A 248 -17.51 27.73 -3.62
N LYS A 249 -16.84 26.62 -3.30
CA LYS A 249 -15.66 26.13 -4.02
C LYS A 249 -15.99 25.78 -5.48
N ASN A 250 -17.14 25.15 -5.72
CA ASN A 250 -17.59 24.85 -7.08
C ASN A 250 -17.88 26.13 -7.87
N GLN A 251 -18.52 27.13 -7.24
CA GLN A 251 -18.74 28.45 -7.84
C GLN A 251 -17.42 29.16 -8.13
N TRP A 252 -16.48 29.16 -7.18
CA TRP A 252 -15.14 29.74 -7.35
C TRP A 252 -14.40 29.13 -8.54
N PHE A 253 -14.37 27.80 -8.66
CA PHE A 253 -13.73 27.15 -9.81
C PHE A 253 -14.44 27.43 -11.14
N ALA A 254 -15.76 27.65 -11.13
CA ALA A 254 -16.48 28.08 -12.32
C ALA A 254 -16.13 29.53 -12.70
N ALA A 255 -16.10 30.44 -11.72
CA ALA A 255 -15.71 31.84 -11.90
C ALA A 255 -14.27 31.97 -12.43
N GLN A 256 -13.34 31.20 -11.87
CA GLN A 256 -11.94 31.15 -12.29
C GLN A 256 -11.81 30.67 -13.75
N ARG A 257 -12.51 29.59 -14.14
CA ARG A 257 -12.48 29.10 -15.53
C ARG A 257 -13.04 30.11 -16.53
N ASN A 258 -13.97 30.95 -16.11
CA ASN A 258 -14.68 31.92 -16.94
C ASN A 258 -14.14 33.36 -16.80
N ASN A 259 -13.05 33.58 -16.04
CA ASN A 259 -12.49 34.91 -15.71
C ASN A 259 -13.55 35.90 -15.20
N GLN A 260 -14.43 35.47 -14.29
CA GLN A 260 -15.49 36.30 -13.75
C GLN A 260 -14.98 37.23 -12.63
N PRO A 261 -15.54 38.46 -12.51
CA PRO A 261 -15.06 39.46 -11.55
C PRO A 261 -15.33 39.13 -10.07
N ASP A 262 -16.13 38.11 -9.79
CA ASP A 262 -16.48 37.64 -8.45
C ASP A 262 -15.52 36.56 -7.91
N GLU A 263 -14.53 36.10 -8.68
CA GLU A 263 -13.56 35.06 -8.29
C GLU A 263 -12.92 35.36 -6.93
N GLU A 264 -12.44 36.59 -6.73
CA GLU A 264 -11.76 36.99 -5.49
C GLU A 264 -12.69 36.92 -4.28
N SER A 265 -13.96 37.33 -4.44
CA SER A 265 -14.94 37.24 -3.35
C SER A 265 -15.27 35.80 -2.99
N LEU A 266 -15.42 34.92 -3.98
CA LEU A 266 -15.71 33.50 -3.76
C LEU A 266 -14.51 32.77 -3.11
N ARG A 267 -13.28 33.12 -3.53
CA ARG A 267 -12.05 32.63 -2.90
C ARG A 267 -11.99 33.02 -1.43
N ASP A 268 -12.27 34.27 -1.10
CA ASP A 268 -12.21 34.76 0.28
C ASP A 268 -13.30 34.11 1.15
N GLN A 269 -14.51 33.95 0.62
CA GLN A 269 -15.60 33.20 1.28
C GLN A 269 -15.20 31.74 1.58
N HIS A 270 -14.58 31.05 0.61
CA HIS A 270 -14.06 29.69 0.81
C HIS A 270 -13.06 29.62 1.98
N PHE A 271 -12.10 30.55 2.04
CA PHE A 271 -11.13 30.57 3.14
C PHE A 271 -11.76 30.88 4.51
N ASP A 272 -12.78 31.73 4.54
CA ASP A 272 -13.52 32.00 5.77
C ASP A 272 -14.37 30.80 6.23
N LEU A 273 -14.96 30.04 5.29
CA LEU A 273 -15.65 28.78 5.59
C LEU A 273 -14.68 27.73 6.14
N LEU A 274 -13.50 27.55 5.53
CA LEU A 274 -12.47 26.65 6.05
C LEU A 274 -12.05 27.01 7.48
N ARG A 275 -11.98 28.31 7.82
CA ARG A 275 -11.70 28.75 9.19
C ARG A 275 -12.83 28.39 10.16
N GLN A 276 -14.08 28.57 9.75
CA GLN A 276 -15.26 28.22 10.55
C GLN A 276 -15.38 26.71 10.77
N ILE A 277 -15.25 25.93 9.68
CA ILE A 277 -15.15 24.47 9.72
C ILE A 277 -14.09 24.06 10.73
N LYS A 278 -12.89 24.67 10.67
CA LYS A 278 -11.82 24.33 11.59
C LYS A 278 -12.14 24.65 13.05
N ALA A 279 -12.84 25.75 13.30
CA ALA A 279 -13.28 26.11 14.64
C ALA A 279 -14.31 25.11 15.20
N ILE A 280 -15.27 24.66 14.39
CA ILE A 280 -16.26 23.64 14.79
C ILE A 280 -15.59 22.28 15.00
N GLU A 281 -14.69 21.85 14.10
CA GLU A 281 -13.88 20.64 14.28
C GLU A 281 -13.11 20.66 15.61
N ASN A 282 -12.51 21.80 15.96
CA ASN A 282 -11.79 21.96 17.22
C ASN A 282 -12.75 21.85 18.41
N ARG A 283 -13.94 22.48 18.37
CA ARG A 283 -14.96 22.35 19.43
C ARG A 283 -15.42 20.91 19.61
N ILE A 284 -15.67 20.19 18.52
CA ILE A 284 -16.02 18.77 18.53
C ILE A 284 -14.89 17.96 19.16
N LYS A 285 -13.63 18.25 18.83
CA LYS A 285 -12.48 17.55 19.39
C LYS A 285 -12.27 17.85 20.88
N GLU A 286 -12.41 19.10 21.29
CA GLU A 286 -12.20 19.55 22.67
C GLU A 286 -13.23 18.98 23.64
N GLN A 287 -14.46 18.74 23.18
CA GLN A 287 -15.49 18.12 24.00
C GLN A 287 -15.38 16.60 24.10
N LYS A 288 -14.50 15.93 23.34
CA LYS A 288 -14.33 14.49 23.49
C LYS A 288 -13.60 14.18 24.80
N MET A 289 -14.13 13.22 25.56
CA MET A 289 -13.47 12.69 26.76
C MET A 289 -13.09 11.23 26.55
N VAL A 290 -11.81 10.92 26.74
CA VAL A 290 -11.30 9.55 26.67
C VAL A 290 -11.74 8.79 27.91
N ASN A 291 -12.56 7.77 27.73
CA ASN A 291 -12.86 6.80 28.78
C ASN A 291 -11.67 5.85 28.96
N HIS A 292 -10.90 6.03 30.03
CA HIS A 292 -9.69 5.24 30.29
C HIS A 292 -9.94 3.74 30.45
N GLU A 293 -11.09 3.34 30.99
CA GLU A 293 -11.44 1.92 31.14
C GLU A 293 -11.72 1.29 29.77
N LYS A 294 -12.55 1.95 28.94
CA LYS A 294 -12.80 1.52 27.55
C LYS A 294 -11.51 1.48 26.74
N LEU A 295 -10.64 2.48 26.88
CA LEU A 295 -9.35 2.52 26.19
C LEU A 295 -8.46 1.35 26.61
N MET A 296 -8.37 1.05 27.91
CA MET A 296 -7.58 -0.07 28.40
C MET A 296 -8.12 -1.41 27.89
N GLN A 297 -9.45 -1.60 27.88
CA GLN A 297 -10.07 -2.80 27.32
C GLN A 297 -9.78 -2.94 25.82
N ALA A 298 -9.96 -1.86 25.05
CA ALA A 298 -9.67 -1.86 23.61
C ALA A 298 -8.19 -2.16 23.31
N GLN A 299 -7.27 -1.66 24.15
CA GLN A 299 -5.84 -1.97 24.04
C GLN A 299 -5.55 -3.45 24.28
N LEU A 300 -6.12 -4.06 25.33
CA LEU A 300 -5.93 -5.47 25.63
C LEU A 300 -6.49 -6.37 24.52
N ASP A 301 -7.70 -6.07 24.04
CA ASP A 301 -8.33 -6.81 22.95
C ASP A 301 -7.51 -6.70 21.66
N PHE A 302 -7.05 -5.48 21.31
CA PHE A 302 -6.19 -5.27 20.16
C PHE A 302 -4.86 -6.03 20.28
N GLN A 303 -4.18 -5.95 21.42
CA GLN A 303 -2.90 -6.64 21.64
C GLN A 303 -3.02 -8.16 21.47
N GLY A 304 -4.12 -8.77 21.93
CA GLY A 304 -4.36 -10.20 21.74
C GLY A 304 -4.44 -10.61 20.26
N PHE A 305 -5.18 -9.83 19.45
CA PHE A 305 -5.26 -10.08 18.01
C PHE A 305 -3.97 -9.74 17.27
N ASP A 306 -3.26 -8.68 17.66
CA ASP A 306 -1.98 -8.30 17.06
C ASP A 306 -0.90 -9.38 17.29
N GLN A 307 -0.82 -9.92 18.51
CA GLN A 307 0.06 -11.06 18.81
C GLN A 307 -0.27 -12.29 17.96
N ALA A 308 -1.56 -12.60 17.79
CA ALA A 308 -1.98 -13.72 16.95
C ALA A 308 -1.64 -13.50 15.47
N MET A 309 -1.75 -12.27 14.96
CA MET A 309 -1.33 -11.90 13.60
C MET A 309 0.18 -12.07 13.44
N ASN A 310 0.96 -11.58 14.40
CA ASN A 310 2.41 -11.73 14.41
C ASN A 310 2.86 -13.20 14.47
N GLN A 311 2.10 -14.06 15.16
CA GLN A 311 2.34 -15.50 15.12
C GLN A 311 2.03 -16.11 13.74
N ALA A 312 0.96 -15.64 13.08
CA ALA A 312 0.58 -16.12 11.75
C ALA A 312 1.61 -15.77 10.66
N LEU A 313 2.40 -14.70 10.83
CA LEU A 313 3.54 -14.38 9.96
C LEU A 313 4.58 -15.51 9.88
N ARG A 314 4.64 -16.40 10.88
CA ARG A 314 5.67 -17.45 10.98
C ARG A 314 5.28 -18.77 10.32
N THR A 315 4.14 -18.82 9.63
CA THR A 315 3.56 -20.08 9.12
C THR A 315 4.25 -20.62 7.85
N GLN A 316 5.24 -19.92 7.30
CA GLN A 316 5.94 -20.24 6.04
C GLN A 316 5.02 -20.45 4.82
N ASP A 317 3.75 -20.04 4.89
CA ASP A 317 2.82 -20.13 3.77
C ASP A 317 2.63 -18.73 3.16
N ALA A 318 2.90 -18.60 1.87
CA ALA A 318 2.83 -17.32 1.18
C ALA A 318 1.44 -16.66 1.24
N ASP A 319 0.36 -17.44 1.16
CA ASP A 319 -1.01 -16.91 1.19
C ASP A 319 -1.36 -16.41 2.58
N VAL A 320 -0.96 -17.15 3.61
CA VAL A 320 -1.13 -16.75 5.01
C VAL A 320 -0.31 -15.49 5.31
N PHE A 321 0.97 -15.48 4.94
CA PHE A 321 1.86 -14.33 5.14
C PHE A 321 1.31 -13.07 4.45
N PHE A 322 0.86 -13.23 3.19
CA PHE A 322 0.23 -12.17 2.43
C PHE A 322 -0.99 -11.58 3.15
N GLU A 323 -1.94 -12.41 3.61
CA GLU A 323 -3.15 -11.90 4.28
C GLU A 323 -2.83 -11.16 5.57
N VAL A 324 -1.85 -11.63 6.33
CA VAL A 324 -1.44 -10.95 7.56
C VAL A 324 -0.88 -9.58 7.25
N VAL A 325 0.08 -9.50 6.32
CA VAL A 325 0.69 -8.21 5.92
C VAL A 325 -0.35 -7.29 5.31
N TYR A 326 -1.25 -7.80 4.47
CA TYR A 326 -2.31 -7.01 3.85
C TYR A 326 -3.25 -6.38 4.89
N ALA A 327 -3.55 -7.11 5.97
CA ALA A 327 -4.37 -6.59 7.07
C ALA A 327 -3.59 -5.59 7.93
N LEU A 328 -2.37 -5.92 8.33
CA LEU A 328 -1.52 -5.05 9.15
C LEU A 328 -1.22 -3.74 8.45
N ASN A 329 -0.99 -3.74 7.13
CA ASN A 329 -0.76 -2.51 6.35
C ASN A 329 -2.03 -1.68 6.08
N GLY A 330 -3.17 -2.06 6.66
CA GLY A 330 -4.37 -1.22 6.77
C GLY A 330 -5.28 -1.16 5.55
N LYS A 331 -5.25 -2.13 4.61
CA LYS A 331 -6.08 -2.13 3.36
C LYS A 331 -6.05 -0.84 2.52
N ARG A 332 -5.16 0.12 2.81
CA ARG A 332 -5.15 1.45 2.16
C ARG A 332 -4.51 1.43 0.77
N THR A 333 -3.84 0.33 0.42
CA THR A 333 -3.07 0.22 -0.81
C THR A 333 -3.86 -0.58 -1.84
N PHE A 334 -4.47 0.12 -2.79
CA PHE A 334 -5.13 -0.49 -3.96
C PHE A 334 -4.16 -1.22 -4.90
N ALA A 335 -2.86 -1.09 -4.67
CA ALA A 335 -1.84 -1.58 -5.58
C ALA A 335 -0.86 -2.52 -4.86
N PHE A 336 -0.68 -3.71 -5.43
CA PHE A 336 0.17 -4.77 -4.88
C PHE A 336 1.62 -4.31 -4.70
N HIS A 337 2.07 -3.32 -5.46
CA HIS A 337 3.42 -2.75 -5.36
C HIS A 337 3.61 -1.84 -4.13
N PHE A 338 2.61 -1.62 -3.27
CA PHE A 338 2.79 -0.96 -1.97
C PHE A 338 2.70 -1.94 -0.80
N LEU A 339 2.57 -3.24 -1.07
CA LEU A 339 2.53 -4.24 0.00
C LEU A 339 3.90 -4.40 0.65
N GLY A 340 3.89 -4.71 1.95
CA GLY A 340 5.13 -4.85 2.74
C GLY A 340 5.81 -3.54 3.10
N PHE A 341 5.12 -2.42 2.96
CA PHE A 341 5.57 -1.14 3.50
C PHE A 341 4.37 -0.28 3.90
N GLU A 342 4.39 0.22 5.13
CA GLU A 342 3.42 1.22 5.56
C GLU A 342 4.14 2.51 5.99
N HIS A 343 3.93 3.57 5.22
CA HIS A 343 4.45 4.88 5.61
C HIS A 343 3.60 5.45 6.75
N HIS A 344 4.04 5.19 7.98
CA HIS A 344 3.59 5.97 9.13
C HIS A 344 4.16 7.38 9.02
N SER A 345 3.44 8.25 8.30
CA SER A 345 3.75 9.67 8.29
C SER A 345 3.67 10.25 9.70
N THR A 346 4.27 11.42 9.89
CA THR A 346 4.32 12.26 11.10
C THR A 346 2.94 12.62 11.73
N TYR A 347 1.85 12.11 11.17
CA TYR A 347 0.46 12.24 11.63
C TYR A 347 -0.14 10.90 12.06
N SER A 348 0.68 9.97 12.56
CA SER A 348 0.20 8.66 13.02
C SER A 348 -0.89 8.83 14.07
N ARG A 349 -1.98 8.08 13.89
CA ARG A 349 -3.09 8.06 14.85
C ARG A 349 -2.55 7.48 16.17
N PRO A 350 -3.07 7.88 17.34
CA PRO A 350 -2.59 7.31 18.60
C PRO A 350 -2.60 5.78 18.65
N ALA A 351 -3.57 5.14 17.98
CA ALA A 351 -3.68 3.70 17.85
C ALA A 351 -2.52 3.06 17.05
N ASP A 352 -1.93 3.76 16.08
CA ASP A 352 -0.80 3.26 15.28
C ASP A 352 0.41 2.86 16.11
N LYS A 353 0.56 3.44 17.32
CA LYS A 353 1.67 3.11 18.23
C LYS A 353 1.60 1.68 18.78
N HIS A 354 0.43 1.05 18.73
CA HIS A 354 0.23 -0.32 19.20
C HIS A 354 0.43 -1.35 18.11
N ARG A 355 0.30 -0.94 16.84
CA ARG A 355 0.47 -1.81 15.69
C ARG A 355 1.95 -1.84 15.31
N ILE A 356 2.49 -3.05 15.14
CA ILE A 356 3.83 -3.24 14.61
C ILE A 356 3.72 -4.02 13.30
N THR A 357 4.10 -3.39 12.19
CA THR A 357 4.08 -4.03 10.88
C THR A 357 5.36 -4.83 10.63
N PRO A 358 5.34 -5.85 9.74
CA PRO A 358 6.52 -6.67 9.46
C PRO A 358 7.75 -5.87 8.99
N ASP A 359 7.51 -4.82 8.20
CA ASP A 359 8.57 -3.92 7.75
C ASP A 359 9.17 -3.10 8.88
N GLN A 360 8.38 -2.70 9.88
CA GLN A 360 8.90 -2.07 11.10
C GLN A 360 9.74 -3.04 11.92
N MET A 361 9.36 -4.31 12.01
CA MET A 361 10.16 -5.33 12.70
C MET A 361 11.51 -5.53 12.00
N VAL A 362 11.52 -5.69 10.68
CA VAL A 362 12.74 -5.84 9.88
C VAL A 362 13.60 -4.60 9.96
N PHE A 363 13.00 -3.42 9.85
CA PHE A 363 13.72 -2.17 9.96
C PHE A 363 14.36 -2.01 11.34
N THR A 364 13.62 -2.31 12.41
CA THR A 364 14.16 -2.30 13.78
C THR A 364 15.30 -3.29 13.94
N ALA A 365 15.16 -4.51 13.42
CA ALA A 365 16.19 -5.54 13.47
C ALA A 365 17.47 -5.17 12.71
N SER A 366 17.35 -4.36 11.65
CA SER A 366 18.51 -3.88 10.89
C SER A 366 19.41 -2.90 11.67
N GLY A 367 18.94 -2.33 12.77
CA GLY A 367 19.67 -1.33 13.56
C GLY A 367 19.82 0.04 12.88
N LEU A 368 19.12 0.26 11.76
CA LEU A 368 19.14 1.54 11.03
C LEU A 368 18.29 2.59 11.75
N LEU A 369 18.79 3.82 11.83
CA LEU A 369 18.18 4.89 12.63
C LEU A 369 17.12 5.72 11.88
N GLN A 370 17.03 5.62 10.55
CA GLN A 370 16.13 6.44 9.73
C GLN A 370 15.33 5.61 8.71
N PRO A 371 14.00 5.46 8.90
CA PRO A 371 13.15 4.73 7.95
C PRO A 371 13.12 5.37 6.56
N SER A 372 13.13 6.72 6.50
CA SER A 372 12.72 7.49 5.33
C SER A 372 13.55 7.29 4.06
N THR A 373 14.81 6.90 4.17
CA THR A 373 15.70 6.71 3.01
C THR A 373 15.61 5.31 2.40
N ASN A 374 15.07 4.33 3.13
CA ASN A 374 15.18 2.90 2.78
C ASN A 374 13.81 2.24 2.51
N HIS A 375 12.75 3.03 2.38
CA HIS A 375 11.39 2.53 2.17
C HIS A 375 11.25 1.69 0.90
N GLY A 376 11.97 2.04 -0.17
CA GLY A 376 11.93 1.29 -1.41
C GLY A 376 12.55 -0.10 -1.24
N GLU A 377 13.68 -0.16 -0.55
CA GLU A 377 14.50 -1.33 -0.34
C GLU A 377 13.78 -2.36 0.55
N LEU A 378 13.16 -1.92 1.65
CA LEU A 378 12.33 -2.78 2.52
C LEU A 378 11.18 -3.44 1.76
N ARG A 379 10.50 -2.67 0.91
CA ARG A 379 9.41 -3.18 0.08
C ARG A 379 9.91 -4.23 -0.91
N TYR A 380 11.02 -3.96 -1.62
CA TYR A 380 11.54 -4.90 -2.61
C TYR A 380 12.00 -6.20 -1.93
N ALA A 381 12.60 -6.07 -0.74
CA ALA A 381 12.97 -7.20 0.10
C ALA A 381 11.75 -8.03 0.52
N PHE A 382 10.66 -7.38 0.95
CA PHE A 382 9.39 -8.05 1.26
C PHE A 382 8.87 -8.83 0.05
N HIS A 383 8.80 -8.22 -1.14
CA HIS A 383 8.29 -8.92 -2.31
C HIS A 383 9.14 -10.16 -2.64
N LEU A 384 10.48 -10.03 -2.62
CA LEU A 384 11.37 -11.16 -2.87
C LEU A 384 11.25 -12.25 -1.79
N TYR A 385 11.00 -11.89 -0.54
CA TYR A 385 10.72 -12.85 0.53
C TYR A 385 9.39 -13.56 0.30
N LEU A 386 8.34 -12.83 -0.09
CA LEU A 386 7.04 -13.40 -0.44
C LEU A 386 7.15 -14.38 -1.64
N CYS A 387 7.98 -14.07 -2.64
CA CYS A 387 8.30 -15.01 -3.72
C CYS A 387 9.00 -16.27 -3.19
N GLU A 388 9.91 -16.14 -2.23
CA GLU A 388 10.61 -17.29 -1.61
C GLU A 388 9.66 -18.19 -0.82
N LEU A 389 8.60 -17.64 -0.23
CA LEU A 389 7.52 -18.40 0.41
C LEU A 389 6.62 -19.14 -0.60
N GLY A 390 6.77 -18.89 -1.90
CA GLY A 390 6.02 -19.55 -2.97
C GLY A 390 4.86 -18.74 -3.55
N TRP A 391 4.80 -17.43 -3.30
CA TRP A 391 3.85 -16.56 -4.00
C TRP A 391 4.21 -16.45 -5.49
N ASP A 392 3.19 -16.25 -6.35
CA ASP A 392 3.43 -16.03 -7.77
C ASP A 392 4.15 -14.69 -8.00
N CYS A 393 5.39 -14.79 -8.47
CA CYS A 393 6.22 -13.66 -8.88
C CYS A 393 6.67 -13.79 -10.35
N GLY A 394 5.94 -14.56 -11.14
CA GLY A 394 6.18 -14.72 -12.56
C GLY A 394 5.84 -13.47 -13.38
N PRO A 395 6.08 -13.52 -14.70
CA PRO A 395 5.82 -12.40 -15.63
C PRO A 395 4.40 -11.85 -15.63
N LEU A 396 3.43 -12.69 -15.30
CA LEU A 396 2.01 -12.35 -15.27
C LEU A 396 1.48 -12.20 -13.84
N SER A 397 2.36 -12.16 -12.84
CA SER A 397 1.96 -11.97 -11.44
C SER A 397 1.34 -10.59 -11.21
N PRO A 398 0.46 -10.43 -10.20
CA PRO A 398 -0.09 -9.13 -9.84
C PRO A 398 0.96 -8.02 -9.60
N ILE A 399 2.10 -8.39 -9.01
CA ILE A 399 3.18 -7.45 -8.69
C ILE A 399 3.87 -6.99 -9.97
N VAL A 400 4.28 -7.92 -10.85
CA VAL A 400 4.94 -7.57 -12.12
C VAL A 400 4.00 -6.76 -13.01
N MET A 401 2.71 -7.13 -13.08
CA MET A 401 1.71 -6.37 -13.81
C MET A 401 1.62 -4.91 -13.35
N ASN A 402 1.67 -4.68 -12.04
CA ASN A 402 1.69 -3.31 -11.49
C ASN A 402 2.89 -2.50 -11.99
N TYR A 403 4.09 -3.09 -12.03
CA TYR A 403 5.26 -2.40 -12.59
C TYR A 403 5.15 -2.21 -14.11
N CYS A 404 4.78 -3.26 -14.82
CA CYS A 404 4.69 -3.31 -16.28
C CYS A 404 3.68 -2.29 -16.85
N LEU A 405 2.53 -2.11 -16.20
CA LEU A 405 1.42 -1.35 -16.75
C LEU A 405 1.02 -0.10 -15.92
N LEU A 406 1.21 -0.08 -14.60
CA LEU A 406 0.38 0.78 -13.73
C LEU A 406 1.11 1.63 -12.70
N GLY A 407 2.44 1.53 -12.60
CA GLY A 407 3.17 1.99 -11.42
C GLY A 407 2.79 3.41 -10.96
N PRO A 408 2.99 3.72 -9.67
CA PRO A 408 2.27 4.77 -8.94
C PRO A 408 2.46 6.18 -9.50
N LEU A 409 3.52 6.39 -10.26
CA LEU A 409 3.78 7.60 -11.06
C LEU A 409 4.11 7.26 -12.52
N SER A 410 4.45 6.00 -12.82
CA SER A 410 4.98 5.56 -14.11
C SER A 410 5.00 4.04 -14.24
N SER A 411 4.88 3.54 -15.48
CA SER A 411 5.12 2.13 -15.81
C SER A 411 6.61 1.88 -16.12
N TYR A 412 7.01 0.61 -16.01
CA TYR A 412 8.34 0.10 -16.37
C TYR A 412 8.17 -1.00 -17.41
N PRO A 413 8.21 -0.68 -18.72
CA PRO A 413 8.01 -1.66 -19.79
C PRO A 413 8.94 -2.88 -19.68
N ASP A 414 10.18 -2.67 -19.20
CA ASP A 414 11.17 -3.73 -18.98
C ASP A 414 10.73 -4.80 -17.96
N ALA A 415 9.73 -4.52 -17.11
CA ALA A 415 9.15 -5.50 -16.21
C ALA A 415 8.32 -6.55 -16.94
N CYS A 416 7.72 -6.18 -18.08
CA CYS A 416 6.82 -7.05 -18.83
C CYS A 416 7.60 -8.26 -19.37
N GLY A 417 7.02 -9.46 -19.23
CA GLY A 417 7.67 -10.69 -19.68
C GLY A 417 8.78 -11.22 -18.75
N ARG A 418 9.09 -10.54 -17.63
CA ARG A 418 10.12 -10.96 -16.67
C ARG A 418 9.53 -11.35 -15.34
N ASN A 419 10.14 -12.33 -14.67
CA ASN A 419 9.82 -12.55 -13.26
C ASN A 419 10.36 -11.38 -12.40
N LEU A 420 9.80 -11.24 -11.19
CA LEU A 420 10.08 -10.09 -10.33
C LEU A 420 11.56 -9.96 -9.96
N SER A 421 12.25 -11.08 -9.67
CA SER A 421 13.66 -11.07 -9.28
C SER A 421 14.56 -10.60 -10.43
N GLN A 422 14.30 -11.07 -11.65
CA GLN A 422 15.04 -10.64 -12.84
C GLN A 422 14.84 -9.15 -13.10
N PHE A 423 13.58 -8.68 -13.09
CA PHE A 423 13.27 -7.27 -13.26
C PHE A 423 13.98 -6.40 -12.22
N TYR A 424 13.91 -6.79 -10.94
CA TYR A 424 14.57 -6.07 -9.86
C TYR A 424 16.07 -5.99 -10.02
N GLN A 425 16.74 -7.11 -10.30
CA GLN A 425 18.18 -7.17 -10.36
C GLN A 425 18.76 -6.50 -11.62
N GLU A 426 18.08 -6.63 -12.77
CA GLU A 426 18.64 -6.22 -14.06
C GLU A 426 18.19 -4.83 -14.51
N HIS A 427 16.99 -4.39 -14.11
CA HIS A 427 16.32 -3.23 -14.74
C HIS A 427 15.79 -2.17 -13.77
N PHE A 428 15.77 -2.45 -12.46
CA PHE A 428 15.04 -1.58 -11.53
C PHE A 428 15.83 -1.13 -10.31
N ILE A 429 16.62 -2.03 -9.71
CA ILE A 429 17.39 -1.74 -8.50
C ILE A 429 18.87 -1.63 -8.87
N SER A 430 19.50 -0.52 -8.51
CA SER A 430 20.93 -0.35 -8.77
C SER A 430 21.77 -1.37 -7.97
N PRO A 431 22.95 -1.77 -8.46
CA PRO A 431 23.80 -2.75 -7.76
C PRO A 431 24.09 -2.40 -6.29
N ASN A 432 24.22 -1.10 -5.98
CA ASN A 432 24.45 -0.63 -4.61
C ASN A 432 23.23 -0.87 -3.71
N ARG A 433 22.02 -0.59 -4.19
CA ARG A 433 20.77 -0.79 -3.42
C ARG A 433 20.36 -2.25 -3.33
N TRP A 434 20.80 -3.09 -4.28
CA TRP A 434 20.54 -4.52 -4.26
C TRP A 434 21.09 -5.20 -3.01
N GLN A 435 22.24 -4.73 -2.50
CA GLN A 435 22.82 -5.25 -1.26
C GLN A 435 21.90 -5.00 -0.05
N ASP A 436 21.36 -3.79 0.07
CA ASP A 436 20.43 -3.42 1.15
C ASP A 436 19.13 -4.25 1.06
N VAL A 437 18.59 -4.41 -0.16
CA VAL A 437 17.42 -5.25 -0.43
C VAL A 437 17.66 -6.70 0.01
N MET A 438 18.80 -7.26 -0.34
CA MET A 438 19.14 -8.63 0.05
C MET A 438 19.37 -8.78 1.56
N MET A 439 19.99 -7.78 2.21
CA MET A 439 20.12 -7.75 3.67
C MET A 439 18.74 -7.74 4.35
N PHE A 440 17.83 -6.85 3.95
CA PHE A 440 16.48 -6.82 4.51
C PHE A 440 15.70 -8.10 4.23
N LYS A 441 15.87 -8.71 3.05
CA LYS A 441 15.23 -9.99 2.72
C LYS A 441 15.70 -11.09 3.65
N LEU A 442 16.99 -11.12 3.99
CA LEU A 442 17.53 -12.06 4.98
C LEU A 442 16.93 -11.82 6.37
N LEU A 443 16.76 -10.57 6.79
CA LEU A 443 16.08 -10.24 8.05
C LEU A 443 14.62 -10.68 8.07
N TYR A 444 13.87 -10.51 6.96
CA TYR A 444 12.52 -11.09 6.83
C TYR A 444 12.54 -12.60 7.06
N LYS A 445 13.51 -13.29 6.47
CA LYS A 445 13.68 -14.73 6.66
C LYS A 445 14.02 -15.07 8.11
N GLU A 446 14.97 -14.39 8.74
CA GLU A 446 15.35 -14.65 10.13
C GLU A 446 14.22 -14.41 11.13
N LEU A 447 13.37 -13.40 10.88
CA LEU A 447 12.28 -13.05 11.79
C LEU A 447 11.04 -13.93 11.62
N PHE A 448 10.78 -14.45 10.42
CA PHE A 448 9.49 -15.07 10.08
C PHE A 448 9.60 -16.51 9.52
N TYR A 449 10.81 -17.04 9.31
CA TYR A 449 11.03 -18.42 8.87
C TYR A 449 11.44 -19.28 10.07
N GLU A 450 10.46 -19.80 10.81
CA GLU A 450 10.66 -20.74 11.95
C GLU A 450 10.20 -22.16 11.62
#